data_AF-A0A0A1TZ26-F1
#
_entry.id   AF-A0A0A1TZ26-F1
#
_cell.length_a   1.000
_cell.length_b   1.000
_cell.length_c   1.000
_cell.angle_alpha   90.00
_cell.angle_beta   90.00
_cell.angle_gamma   90.00
#
_symmetry.space_group_name_H-M   'P 1'
#
loop_
_entity.id
_entity.type
_entity.pdbx_description
1 polymer ?
#
loop_
_entity_poly.entity_id
_entity_poly.type
_entity_poly.pdbx_seq_one_letter_code
_entity_poly.pdbx_strand_id
1 'polypeptide(L)'
;MKLEPFYLANVVLYINDKMLFKTLRTVSKSITIAIDMLRTNPIYITRNPKYVCSVFPKINTFRSTPSFSYDLLKAFRTKISFLDFSQEIFSVDNKVFLDEEFCNKVVSLRIFQTDLTKIGRFKKLKKLYVENCANFDDFKMLENIEDLRVITFYMKNSKLKKQKSAIYKKFSKSEIFKNQGKFRRTKIWFVIDEKADNPQEDLMENVAFYYYENYKIIKESHANFLLQKPEIKYTFNSQKEDDEIYIENFENVEVDIISAGDVKLQNIQTNKLKVTNINSEISLVIPKVDEISVISGNERTVVVNPKELFSAFNVMLSGNVSLLESQFCFNKNLRQLKVISVRFFDFSVFLCPNLETADIEADFERLDFSKCNKLLFLKTKNYDRRGSILVPNGVEHFEAVGTGNGISIFGAGVDTKVTGNVIEFCIPQIEFETLFLDLSTDFQTTKITFSEFLETKVIKKKVPILRTNNVKINGCFNIDTLALLCGTKHVEICNNKLLKLDIYITDTEGMVFKEFVKGQIEYLINTKTDSRKRKKDYDNEIRKRLKYLDISDHSKKCVSGWENIVQNPSIHFYIEENVGDGQKKWSKMEK
;
A
#
# COMPACT_ATOMS: atom_id res chain seq x y z
N MET A 1 11.61 -4.22 -24.65
CA MET A 1 11.96 -4.77 -23.32
C MET A 1 13.23 -5.61 -23.46
N LYS A 2 14.29 -5.36 -22.69
CA LYS A 2 15.52 -6.18 -22.72
C LYS A 2 15.47 -7.16 -21.54
N LEU A 3 15.54 -8.46 -21.80
CA LEU A 3 15.58 -9.47 -20.74
C LEU A 3 16.91 -9.39 -19.98
N GLU A 4 16.84 -9.30 -18.65
CA GLU A 4 18.03 -9.29 -17.81
C GLU A 4 18.69 -10.68 -17.74
N PRO A 5 20.03 -10.74 -17.52
CA PRO A 5 20.75 -12.01 -17.40
C PRO A 5 20.18 -12.98 -16.37
N PHE A 6 19.59 -12.47 -15.29
CA PHE A 6 18.97 -13.31 -14.25
C PHE A 6 17.81 -14.16 -14.81
N TYR A 7 16.87 -13.55 -15.52
CA TYR A 7 15.75 -14.28 -16.12
C TYR A 7 16.23 -15.24 -17.22
N LEU A 8 17.22 -14.81 -18.01
CA LEU A 8 17.82 -15.65 -19.04
C LEU A 8 18.52 -16.88 -18.45
N ALA A 9 19.10 -16.80 -17.25
CA ALA A 9 19.74 -17.94 -16.61
C ALA A 9 18.74 -19.08 -16.34
N ASN A 10 17.49 -18.75 -15.97
CA ASN A 10 16.42 -19.74 -15.82
C ASN A 10 16.08 -20.40 -17.16
N VAL A 11 15.94 -19.62 -18.23
CA VAL A 11 15.66 -20.14 -19.59
C VAL A 11 16.77 -21.09 -20.05
N VAL A 12 18.03 -20.72 -19.78
CA VAL A 12 19.21 -21.51 -20.16
C VAL A 12 19.19 -22.93 -19.57
N LEU A 13 18.60 -23.13 -18.38
CA LEU A 13 18.51 -24.46 -17.76
C LEU A 13 17.62 -25.45 -18.52
N TYR A 14 16.71 -24.96 -19.37
CA TYR A 14 15.80 -25.78 -20.15
C TYR A 14 16.31 -26.07 -21.57
N ILE A 15 17.42 -25.45 -21.98
CA ILE A 15 17.99 -25.69 -23.30
C ILE A 15 18.62 -27.08 -23.35
N ASN A 16 18.22 -27.87 -24.35
CA ASN A 16 18.64 -29.26 -24.53
C ASN A 16 19.70 -29.45 -25.64
N ASP A 17 19.89 -28.48 -26.54
CA ASP A 17 20.82 -28.58 -27.66
C ASP A 17 22.15 -27.85 -27.38
N LYS A 18 23.27 -28.56 -27.51
CA LYS A 18 24.63 -28.02 -27.35
C LYS A 18 24.96 -26.96 -28.40
N MET A 19 24.51 -27.12 -29.65
CA MET A 19 24.79 -26.16 -30.71
C MET A 19 24.10 -24.82 -30.42
N LEU A 20 22.90 -24.88 -29.84
CA LEU A 20 22.14 -23.70 -29.44
C LEU A 20 22.88 -22.87 -28.38
N PHE A 21 23.59 -23.49 -27.43
CA PHE A 21 24.44 -22.74 -26.48
C PHE A 21 25.53 -21.91 -27.16
N LYS A 22 26.20 -22.50 -28.15
CA LYS A 22 27.25 -21.80 -28.91
C LYS A 22 26.66 -20.62 -29.66
N THR A 23 25.53 -20.82 -30.34
CA THR A 23 24.81 -19.77 -31.06
C THR A 23 24.36 -18.66 -30.12
N LEU A 24 23.70 -18.97 -29.02
CA LEU A 24 23.16 -17.97 -28.09
C LEU A 24 24.25 -17.10 -27.44
N ARG A 25 25.43 -17.69 -27.16
CA ARG A 25 26.59 -16.92 -26.68
C ARG A 25 27.09 -15.89 -27.70
N THR A 26 27.01 -16.21 -29.00
CA THR A 26 27.39 -15.26 -30.05
C THR A 26 26.35 -14.16 -30.28
N VAL A 27 25.07 -14.48 -30.05
CA VAL A 27 23.96 -13.55 -30.32
C VAL A 27 23.79 -12.50 -29.21
N SER A 28 24.11 -12.82 -27.95
CA SER A 28 23.85 -11.90 -26.84
C SER A 28 24.87 -11.98 -25.70
N LYS A 29 25.40 -10.79 -25.32
CA LYS A 29 26.23 -10.62 -24.11
C LYS A 29 25.46 -10.99 -22.84
N SER A 30 24.17 -10.67 -22.76
CA SER A 30 23.34 -11.00 -21.59
C SER A 30 23.20 -12.52 -21.38
N ILE A 31 23.15 -13.29 -22.47
CA ILE A 31 23.11 -14.76 -22.39
C ILE A 31 24.47 -15.31 -21.93
N THR A 32 25.57 -14.71 -22.39
CA THR A 32 26.90 -15.09 -21.89
C THR A 32 27.02 -14.86 -20.38
N ILE A 33 26.55 -13.71 -19.88
CA ILE A 33 26.50 -13.42 -18.44
C ILE A 33 25.60 -14.43 -17.71
N ALA A 34 24.42 -14.73 -18.27
CA ALA A 34 23.49 -15.69 -17.70
C ALA A 34 24.11 -17.09 -17.55
N ILE A 35 24.81 -17.58 -18.58
CA ILE A 35 25.54 -18.85 -18.56
C ILE A 35 26.65 -18.83 -17.48
N ASP A 36 27.39 -17.72 -17.38
CA ASP A 36 28.46 -17.57 -16.39
C ASP A 36 27.94 -17.45 -14.94
N MET A 37 26.67 -17.08 -14.76
CA MET A 37 26.01 -17.04 -13.45
C MET A 37 25.59 -18.43 -12.97
N LEU A 38 25.37 -19.39 -13.88
CA LEU A 38 24.86 -20.71 -13.52
C LEU A 38 25.87 -21.50 -12.68
N ARG A 39 25.35 -22.07 -11.60
CA ARG A 39 26.07 -22.95 -10.67
C ARG A 39 25.72 -24.43 -10.85
N THR A 40 24.70 -24.72 -11.67
CA THR A 40 24.23 -26.06 -12.01
C THR A 40 24.18 -26.24 -13.52
N ASN A 41 24.28 -27.47 -14.01
CA ASN A 41 24.12 -27.76 -15.43
C ASN A 41 22.65 -27.97 -15.81
N PRO A 42 22.27 -27.68 -17.07
CA PRO A 42 21.02 -28.13 -17.66
C PRO A 42 20.93 -29.66 -17.65
N ILE A 43 19.71 -30.19 -17.47
CA ILE A 43 19.45 -31.63 -17.27
C ILE A 43 19.91 -32.46 -18.47
N TYR A 44 19.73 -31.94 -19.69
CA TYR A 44 19.98 -32.69 -20.92
C TYR A 44 21.45 -32.63 -21.41
N ILE A 45 22.29 -31.79 -20.81
CA ILE A 45 23.69 -31.55 -21.26
C ILE A 45 24.69 -32.40 -20.46
N THR A 46 24.21 -33.40 -19.76
CA THR A 46 24.95 -34.22 -18.79
C THR A 46 25.93 -35.19 -19.42
N ARG A 47 25.70 -35.57 -20.68
CA ARG A 47 26.47 -36.60 -21.39
C ARG A 47 27.89 -36.20 -21.79
N ASN A 48 28.29 -34.92 -21.70
CA ASN A 48 29.67 -34.49 -21.98
C ASN A 48 30.21 -33.54 -20.88
N PRO A 49 30.91 -34.09 -19.88
CA PRO A 49 31.51 -33.37 -18.74
C PRO A 49 32.46 -32.26 -19.11
N LYS A 50 33.36 -32.54 -20.07
CA LYS A 50 34.36 -31.58 -20.53
C LYS A 50 33.66 -30.36 -21.13
N TYR A 51 32.61 -30.61 -21.91
CA TYR A 51 31.76 -29.56 -22.44
C TYR A 51 31.08 -28.76 -21.31
N VAL A 52 30.44 -29.42 -20.35
CA VAL A 52 29.79 -28.75 -19.20
C VAL A 52 30.78 -27.84 -18.45
N CYS A 53 31.96 -28.34 -18.08
CA CYS A 53 32.99 -27.55 -17.40
C CYS A 53 33.50 -26.36 -18.23
N SER A 54 33.51 -26.50 -19.56
CA SER A 54 33.96 -25.44 -20.48
C SER A 54 32.90 -24.36 -20.70
N VAL A 55 31.62 -24.74 -20.68
CA VAL A 55 30.51 -23.82 -20.94
C VAL A 55 30.03 -23.13 -19.66
N PHE A 56 30.02 -23.84 -18.54
CA PHE A 56 29.57 -23.33 -17.24
C PHE A 56 30.77 -23.20 -16.30
N PRO A 57 31.55 -22.12 -16.39
CA PRO A 57 32.84 -22.02 -15.72
C PRO A 57 32.73 -22.07 -14.19
N LYS A 58 31.60 -21.61 -13.64
CA LYS A 58 31.28 -21.49 -12.22
C LYS A 58 30.48 -22.67 -11.64
N ILE A 59 30.29 -23.75 -12.41
CA ILE A 59 29.54 -24.93 -11.98
C ILE A 59 30.13 -25.51 -10.69
N ASN A 60 29.26 -25.74 -9.71
CA ASN A 60 29.59 -26.45 -8.47
C ASN A 60 28.58 -27.56 -8.14
N THR A 61 27.46 -27.57 -8.85
CA THR A 61 26.40 -28.56 -8.75
C THR A 61 26.35 -29.35 -10.06
N PHE A 62 26.50 -30.66 -9.97
CA PHE A 62 26.39 -31.53 -11.12
C PHE A 62 25.13 -32.39 -11.00
N ARG A 63 24.16 -32.12 -11.87
CA ARG A 63 22.90 -32.85 -11.96
C ARG A 63 22.98 -33.81 -13.14
N SER A 64 22.96 -35.11 -12.94
CA SER A 64 23.23 -36.07 -14.03
C SER A 64 22.49 -37.39 -13.87
N THR A 65 22.40 -38.12 -14.98
CA THR A 65 22.10 -39.56 -14.99
C THR A 65 23.34 -40.38 -14.60
N PRO A 66 23.19 -41.61 -14.06
CA PRO A 66 24.22 -42.37 -13.36
C PRO A 66 25.33 -42.96 -14.24
N SER A 67 25.27 -42.79 -15.56
CA SER A 67 26.27 -43.28 -16.51
C SER A 67 27.52 -42.40 -16.56
N PHE A 68 28.14 -42.19 -15.40
CA PHE A 68 29.35 -41.40 -15.26
C PHE A 68 30.55 -42.17 -15.81
N SER A 69 31.38 -41.54 -16.64
CA SER A 69 32.68 -42.10 -17.03
C SER A 69 33.78 -41.66 -16.06
N TYR A 70 34.88 -42.41 -15.99
CA TYR A 70 36.04 -42.00 -15.18
C TYR A 70 36.66 -40.67 -15.68
N ASP A 71 36.50 -40.33 -16.96
CA ASP A 71 36.95 -39.04 -17.51
C ASP A 71 36.22 -37.83 -16.89
N LEU A 72 35.05 -38.07 -16.31
CA LEU A 72 34.22 -37.11 -15.58
C LEU A 72 34.92 -36.66 -14.29
N LEU A 73 35.54 -37.59 -13.54
CA LEU A 73 36.32 -37.27 -12.33
C LEU A 73 37.40 -36.23 -12.63
N LYS A 74 38.19 -36.42 -13.69
CA LYS A 74 39.30 -35.51 -14.02
C LYS A 74 38.83 -34.08 -14.30
N ALA A 75 37.70 -33.92 -14.98
CA ALA A 75 37.14 -32.60 -15.30
C ALA A 75 36.50 -31.90 -14.09
N PHE A 76 35.97 -32.68 -13.13
CA PHE A 76 35.19 -32.17 -12.01
C PHE A 76 35.91 -32.15 -10.66
N ARG A 77 37.07 -32.81 -10.54
CA ARG A 77 37.81 -33.02 -9.28
C ARG A 77 38.02 -31.76 -8.45
N THR A 78 38.05 -30.57 -9.06
CA THR A 78 38.29 -29.31 -8.36
C THR A 78 37.07 -28.38 -8.25
N LYS A 79 35.97 -28.65 -8.98
CA LYS A 79 34.86 -27.71 -9.12
C LYS A 79 33.58 -28.15 -8.41
N ILE A 80 33.29 -29.45 -8.38
CA ILE A 80 31.99 -29.94 -7.93
C ILE A 80 31.99 -30.18 -6.43
N SER A 81 31.02 -29.59 -5.76
CA SER A 81 30.77 -29.74 -4.33
C SER A 81 29.35 -30.24 -4.03
N PHE A 82 28.47 -30.28 -5.03
CA PHE A 82 27.10 -30.79 -4.94
C PHE A 82 26.81 -31.77 -6.09
N LEU A 83 26.37 -32.98 -5.76
CA LEU A 83 25.84 -33.96 -6.71
C LEU A 83 24.33 -34.10 -6.58
N ASP A 84 23.61 -33.97 -7.70
CA ASP A 84 22.15 -34.15 -7.77
C ASP A 84 21.78 -35.32 -8.68
N PHE A 85 21.33 -36.42 -8.06
CA PHE A 85 20.87 -37.66 -8.70
C PHE A 85 19.35 -37.83 -8.60
N SER A 86 18.59 -36.75 -8.42
CA SER A 86 17.13 -36.81 -8.25
C SER A 86 16.35 -37.35 -9.45
N GLN A 87 17.00 -37.62 -10.59
CA GLN A 87 16.34 -38.02 -11.83
C GLN A 87 16.34 -39.54 -12.06
N GLU A 88 17.35 -40.28 -11.59
CA GLU A 88 17.46 -41.74 -11.78
C GLU A 88 18.18 -42.43 -10.62
N ILE A 89 17.93 -43.73 -10.43
CA ILE A 89 18.56 -44.57 -9.39
C ILE A 89 20.05 -44.70 -9.65
N PHE A 90 20.87 -44.49 -8.62
CA PHE A 90 22.31 -44.36 -8.73
C PHE A 90 23.07 -45.69 -8.50
N SER A 91 23.97 -46.07 -9.42
CA SER A 91 24.88 -47.22 -9.23
C SER A 91 26.25 -46.79 -8.72
N VAL A 92 26.65 -47.34 -7.57
CA VAL A 92 27.86 -46.95 -6.81
C VAL A 92 29.09 -47.76 -7.22
N ASP A 93 28.89 -48.81 -8.03
CA ASP A 93 29.97 -49.54 -8.70
C ASP A 93 30.67 -48.67 -9.76
N ASN A 94 30.15 -47.47 -9.96
CA ASN A 94 30.84 -46.48 -10.74
C ASN A 94 32.18 -46.13 -10.10
N LYS A 95 33.26 -46.39 -10.85
CA LYS A 95 34.65 -46.15 -10.46
C LYS A 95 34.90 -44.73 -9.95
N VAL A 96 34.05 -43.77 -10.31
CA VAL A 96 34.09 -42.39 -9.83
C VAL A 96 34.05 -42.29 -8.30
N PHE A 97 33.25 -43.13 -7.64
CA PHE A 97 33.07 -43.08 -6.18
C PHE A 97 34.07 -43.96 -5.42
N LEU A 98 35.05 -44.53 -6.12
CA LEU A 98 36.23 -45.16 -5.49
C LEU A 98 37.31 -44.11 -5.18
N ASP A 99 37.24 -42.92 -5.78
CA ASP A 99 38.15 -41.81 -5.49
C ASP A 99 37.70 -41.09 -4.20
N GLU A 100 38.41 -41.37 -3.11
CA GLU A 100 38.15 -40.78 -1.80
C GLU A 100 38.33 -39.24 -1.79
N GLU A 101 39.27 -38.70 -2.58
CA GLU A 101 39.48 -37.25 -2.63
C GLU A 101 38.27 -36.54 -3.24
N PHE A 102 37.73 -37.13 -4.31
CA PHE A 102 36.51 -36.62 -4.93
C PHE A 102 35.32 -36.71 -3.96
N CYS A 103 35.08 -37.88 -3.35
CA CYS A 103 33.99 -38.07 -2.40
C CYS A 103 34.09 -37.09 -1.21
N ASN A 104 35.30 -36.81 -0.72
CA ASN A 104 35.53 -35.85 0.36
C ASN A 104 35.31 -34.38 -0.03
N LYS A 105 35.22 -34.03 -1.32
CA LYS A 105 34.89 -32.66 -1.77
C LYS A 105 33.39 -32.41 -1.85
N VAL A 106 32.60 -33.46 -1.97
CA VAL A 106 31.14 -33.38 -2.04
C VAL A 106 30.59 -33.04 -0.65
N VAL A 107 30.06 -31.83 -0.52
CA VAL A 107 29.45 -31.33 0.73
C VAL A 107 27.93 -31.40 0.71
N SER A 108 27.33 -31.54 -0.48
CA SER A 108 25.89 -31.70 -0.66
C SER A 108 25.61 -32.88 -1.59
N LEU A 109 24.59 -33.67 -1.30
CA LEU A 109 24.20 -34.83 -2.10
C LEU A 109 22.68 -34.95 -2.17
N ARG A 110 22.12 -35.17 -3.36
CA ARG A 110 20.70 -35.49 -3.56
C ARG A 110 20.57 -36.84 -4.26
N ILE A 111 19.88 -37.80 -3.66
CA ILE A 111 19.79 -39.20 -4.08
C ILE A 111 18.41 -39.78 -3.80
N PHE A 112 18.10 -40.96 -4.36
CA PHE A 112 16.95 -41.76 -3.92
C PHE A 112 17.22 -42.51 -2.62
N GLN A 113 16.17 -42.84 -1.86
CA GLN A 113 16.29 -43.63 -0.62
C GLN A 113 17.01 -44.97 -0.84
N THR A 114 16.79 -45.64 -1.97
CA THR A 114 17.46 -46.90 -2.32
C THR A 114 18.99 -46.81 -2.35
N ASP A 115 19.53 -45.59 -2.45
CA ASP A 115 20.96 -45.33 -2.53
C ASP A 115 21.57 -44.86 -1.20
N LEU A 116 20.73 -44.70 -0.17
CA LEU A 116 21.13 -44.21 1.14
C LEU A 116 22.17 -45.11 1.81
N THR A 117 22.13 -46.43 1.56
CA THR A 117 23.10 -47.37 2.12
C THR A 117 24.54 -47.09 1.68
N LYS A 118 24.70 -46.31 0.61
CA LYS A 118 25.98 -46.06 -0.06
C LYS A 118 26.62 -44.72 0.31
N ILE A 119 26.01 -43.93 1.19
CA ILE A 119 26.47 -42.56 1.53
C ILE A 119 27.74 -42.50 2.37
N GLY A 120 28.14 -43.59 3.03
CA GLY A 120 29.28 -43.63 3.95
C GLY A 120 30.63 -43.23 3.33
N ARG A 121 30.72 -43.21 1.99
CA ARG A 121 31.91 -42.75 1.26
C ARG A 121 32.11 -41.23 1.30
N PHE A 122 31.04 -40.45 1.55
CA PHE A 122 31.08 -38.98 1.55
C PHE A 122 31.34 -38.45 2.96
N LYS A 123 32.56 -38.63 3.49
CA LYS A 123 32.88 -38.32 4.89
C LYS A 123 32.67 -36.85 5.26
N LYS A 124 32.84 -35.91 4.30
CA LYS A 124 32.66 -34.46 4.50
C LYS A 124 31.26 -33.95 4.11
N LEU A 125 30.28 -34.84 3.98
CA LEU A 125 28.92 -34.46 3.60
C LEU A 125 28.27 -33.62 4.69
N LYS A 126 27.76 -32.44 4.31
CA LYS A 126 27.07 -31.50 5.20
C LYS A 126 25.58 -31.41 4.94
N LYS A 127 25.14 -31.66 3.71
CA LYS A 127 23.73 -31.61 3.31
C LYS A 127 23.34 -32.86 2.54
N LEU A 128 22.27 -33.52 2.95
CA LEU A 128 21.72 -34.69 2.28
C LEU A 128 20.26 -34.46 1.92
N TYR A 129 19.90 -34.70 0.68
CA TYR A 129 18.54 -34.66 0.16
C TYR A 129 18.16 -36.07 -0.31
N VAL A 130 17.08 -36.63 0.21
CA VAL A 130 16.66 -38.01 -0.07
C VAL A 130 15.28 -37.98 -0.74
N GLU A 131 15.24 -38.40 -1.99
CA GLU A 131 14.06 -38.50 -2.83
C GLU A 131 13.30 -39.80 -2.61
N ASN A 132 11.97 -39.74 -2.82
CA ASN A 132 11.04 -40.86 -2.70
C ASN A 132 11.20 -41.66 -1.39
N CYS A 133 11.34 -40.96 -0.27
CA CYS A 133 11.49 -41.60 1.03
C CYS A 133 10.18 -42.29 1.44
N ALA A 134 10.19 -43.63 1.44
CA ALA A 134 9.09 -44.51 1.83
C ALA A 134 9.35 -45.23 3.18
N ASN A 135 10.61 -45.49 3.57
CA ASN A 135 10.96 -46.15 4.84
C ASN A 135 12.08 -45.40 5.60
N PHE A 136 12.09 -45.54 6.93
CA PHE A 136 13.07 -44.94 7.84
C PHE A 136 14.10 -45.92 8.41
N ASP A 137 13.98 -47.22 8.13
CA ASP A 137 14.88 -48.23 8.71
C ASP A 137 16.31 -48.15 8.12
N ASP A 138 16.45 -47.62 6.91
CA ASP A 138 17.73 -47.52 6.20
C ASP A 138 18.65 -46.40 6.73
N PHE A 139 18.19 -45.58 7.68
CA PHE A 139 18.91 -44.41 8.17
C PHE A 139 20.12 -44.71 9.05
N LYS A 140 20.37 -45.98 9.44
CA LYS A 140 21.55 -46.36 10.24
C LYS A 140 22.85 -45.91 9.58
N MET A 141 22.90 -45.87 8.26
CA MET A 141 24.10 -45.49 7.51
C MET A 141 24.47 -44.01 7.66
N LEU A 142 23.54 -43.15 8.11
CA LEU A 142 23.84 -41.76 8.44
C LEU A 142 24.81 -41.64 9.62
N GLU A 143 24.85 -42.64 10.52
CA GLU A 143 25.77 -42.65 11.65
C GLU A 143 27.24 -42.63 11.22
N ASN A 144 27.54 -42.99 9.98
CA ASN A 144 28.90 -42.98 9.45
C ASN A 144 29.34 -41.58 8.93
N ILE A 145 28.45 -40.58 8.92
CA ILE A 145 28.75 -39.23 8.44
C ILE A 145 28.91 -38.27 9.61
N GLU A 146 30.12 -37.76 9.82
CA GLU A 146 30.44 -36.91 10.99
C GLU A 146 29.87 -35.50 10.92
N ASP A 147 29.91 -34.88 9.73
CA ASP A 147 29.68 -33.45 9.56
C ASP A 147 28.28 -33.08 9.05
N LEU A 148 27.31 -34.00 9.13
CA LEU A 148 26.00 -33.81 8.53
C LEU A 148 25.18 -32.75 9.28
N ARG A 149 24.90 -31.62 8.63
CA ARG A 149 24.20 -30.47 9.21
C ARG A 149 22.75 -30.34 8.77
N VAL A 150 22.42 -30.80 7.56
CA VAL A 150 21.07 -30.71 7.01
C VAL A 150 20.70 -32.03 6.34
N ILE A 151 19.51 -32.52 6.64
CA ILE A 151 18.89 -33.65 5.95
C ILE A 151 17.51 -33.23 5.48
N THR A 152 17.15 -33.54 4.25
CA THR A 152 15.83 -33.23 3.68
C THR A 152 15.24 -34.48 3.04
N PHE A 153 14.09 -34.91 3.53
CA PHE A 153 13.36 -36.07 3.01
C PHE A 153 12.21 -35.61 2.12
N TYR A 154 12.23 -35.97 0.84
CA TYR A 154 11.13 -35.75 -0.10
C TYR A 154 10.27 -37.02 -0.18
N MET A 155 8.97 -36.88 0.08
CA MET A 155 8.03 -37.98 0.20
C MET A 155 6.87 -37.77 -0.77
N LYS A 156 6.56 -38.76 -1.62
CA LYS A 156 5.55 -38.67 -2.70
C LYS A 156 4.26 -39.44 -2.45
N ASN A 157 3.96 -39.95 -1.25
CA ASN A 157 2.84 -40.89 -1.08
C ASN A 157 1.71 -40.32 -0.20
N SER A 158 0.51 -40.19 -0.76
CA SER A 158 -0.72 -39.74 -0.09
C SER A 158 -1.09 -40.57 1.14
N LYS A 159 -0.71 -41.86 1.17
CA LYS A 159 -0.95 -42.76 2.31
C LYS A 159 -0.19 -42.33 3.57
N LEU A 160 0.87 -41.54 3.43
CA LEU A 160 1.67 -41.02 4.53
C LEU A 160 0.95 -39.88 5.30
N LYS A 161 -0.09 -39.25 4.72
CA LYS A 161 -0.93 -38.25 5.39
C LYS A 161 -1.61 -38.84 6.64
N LYS A 162 -2.10 -40.08 6.55
CA LYS A 162 -2.66 -40.84 7.68
C LYS A 162 -1.60 -41.37 8.65
N GLN A 163 -0.33 -41.44 8.21
CA GLN A 163 0.79 -41.98 8.97
C GLN A 163 1.75 -40.91 9.47
N LYS A 164 1.47 -39.61 9.31
CA LYS A 164 2.31 -38.50 9.79
C LYS A 164 2.72 -38.69 11.26
N SER A 165 1.75 -39.02 12.12
CA SER A 165 2.00 -39.35 13.53
C SER A 165 2.86 -40.62 13.72
N ALA A 166 2.72 -41.62 12.85
CA ALA A 166 3.49 -42.85 12.88
C ALA A 166 4.94 -42.65 12.39
N ILE A 167 5.15 -41.80 11.38
CA ILE A 167 6.47 -41.39 10.89
C ILE A 167 7.21 -40.66 12.00
N TYR A 168 6.57 -39.70 12.68
CA TYR A 168 7.17 -39.04 13.84
C TYR A 168 7.42 -40.00 15.00
N LYS A 169 6.50 -40.92 15.29
CA LYS A 169 6.70 -41.95 16.32
C LYS A 169 7.86 -42.88 15.97
N LYS A 170 8.03 -43.27 14.71
CA LYS A 170 9.18 -44.07 14.25
C LYS A 170 10.48 -43.26 14.33
N PHE A 171 10.46 -42.00 13.88
CA PHE A 171 11.64 -41.13 13.88
C PHE A 171 12.12 -40.79 15.30
N SER A 172 11.20 -40.43 16.20
CA SER A 172 11.50 -40.17 17.63
C SER A 172 11.91 -41.43 18.40
N LYS A 173 11.47 -42.61 17.97
CA LYS A 173 11.86 -43.90 18.57
C LYS A 173 13.17 -44.45 18.01
N SER A 174 13.57 -44.05 16.80
CA SER A 174 14.78 -44.53 16.14
C SER A 174 16.02 -44.24 16.99
N GLU A 175 16.76 -45.31 17.33
CA GLU A 175 17.96 -45.25 18.16
C GLU A 175 19.06 -44.37 17.56
N ILE A 176 19.10 -44.27 16.22
CA ILE A 176 20.05 -43.46 15.47
C ILE A 176 20.01 -41.98 15.89
N PHE A 177 18.80 -41.46 16.09
CA PHE A 177 18.60 -40.07 16.49
C PHE A 177 18.64 -39.91 18.02
N LYS A 178 18.45 -40.99 18.78
CA LYS A 178 18.62 -41.00 20.24
C LYS A 178 20.08 -41.00 20.68
N ASN A 179 21.04 -41.35 19.83
CA ASN A 179 22.47 -41.18 20.09
C ASN A 179 22.82 -39.68 20.19
N GLN A 180 22.71 -39.15 21.42
CA GLN A 180 22.53 -37.74 21.78
C GLN A 180 23.68 -36.78 21.37
N GLY A 181 24.82 -37.30 20.93
CA GLY A 181 26.00 -36.49 20.60
C GLY A 181 26.06 -36.00 19.15
N LYS A 182 25.80 -36.89 18.18
CA LYS A 182 26.21 -36.69 16.78
C LYS A 182 25.26 -35.82 15.97
N PHE A 183 23.95 -36.06 16.09
CA PHE A 183 22.93 -35.33 15.31
C PHE A 183 22.33 -34.12 16.04
N ARG A 184 22.86 -33.75 17.21
CA ARG A 184 22.31 -32.67 18.05
C ARG A 184 22.25 -31.32 17.33
N ARG A 185 23.13 -31.10 16.33
CA ARG A 185 23.20 -29.87 15.51
C ARG A 185 22.65 -30.04 14.10
N THR A 186 22.08 -31.21 13.78
CA THR A 186 21.59 -31.53 12.44
C THR A 186 20.14 -31.09 12.30
N LYS A 187 19.87 -30.28 11.27
CA LYS A 187 18.53 -29.83 10.90
C LYS A 187 17.89 -30.85 9.98
N ILE A 188 16.73 -31.35 10.35
CA ILE A 188 16.04 -32.38 9.56
C ILE A 188 14.72 -31.79 9.04
N TRP A 189 14.57 -31.86 7.73
CA TRP A 189 13.44 -31.36 6.97
C TRP A 189 12.68 -32.53 6.37
N PHE A 190 11.36 -32.51 6.47
CA PHE A 190 10.48 -33.38 5.69
C PHE A 190 9.68 -32.52 4.74
N VAL A 191 9.64 -32.94 3.49
CA VAL A 191 9.01 -32.28 2.36
C VAL A 191 8.02 -33.28 1.78
N ILE A 192 6.75 -33.14 2.13
CA ILE A 192 5.71 -34.11 1.76
C ILE A 192 4.87 -33.51 0.64
N ASP A 193 4.86 -34.14 -0.52
CA ASP A 193 3.94 -33.82 -1.60
C ASP A 193 2.59 -34.52 -1.34
N GLU A 194 1.56 -33.75 -1.00
CA GLU A 194 0.26 -34.28 -0.58
C GLU A 194 -0.66 -34.72 -1.72
N LYS A 195 -0.35 -34.41 -3.00
CA LYS A 195 -1.23 -34.68 -4.15
C LYS A 195 -0.61 -35.52 -5.28
N ALA A 196 0.54 -36.14 -5.06
CA ALA A 196 1.27 -36.93 -6.06
C ALA A 196 0.48 -38.06 -6.78
N ASP A 197 -0.71 -38.45 -6.29
CA ASP A 197 -1.58 -39.43 -6.95
C ASP A 197 -2.42 -38.82 -8.10
N ASN A 198 -2.44 -37.49 -8.29
CA ASN A 198 -3.21 -36.82 -9.33
C ASN A 198 -2.29 -36.09 -10.34
N PRO A 199 -1.85 -36.77 -11.43
CA PRO A 199 -0.82 -36.26 -12.34
C PRO A 199 -1.24 -35.03 -13.19
N GLN A 200 -2.47 -34.52 -13.02
CA GLN A 200 -2.95 -33.32 -13.74
C GLN A 200 -2.76 -32.01 -12.95
N GLU A 201 -2.37 -32.04 -11.68
CA GLU A 201 -2.11 -30.85 -10.85
C GLU A 201 -0.62 -30.74 -10.50
N ASP A 202 0.20 -30.33 -11.47
CA ASP A 202 1.66 -30.21 -11.33
C ASP A 202 2.09 -28.93 -10.56
N LEU A 203 1.38 -28.60 -9.48
CA LEU A 203 1.60 -27.41 -8.66
C LEU A 203 2.23 -27.76 -7.31
N MET A 204 3.36 -27.12 -7.00
CA MET A 204 4.10 -27.22 -5.73
C MET A 204 3.33 -26.75 -4.47
N GLU A 205 2.04 -26.45 -4.58
CA GLU A 205 1.18 -25.92 -3.52
C GLU A 205 0.86 -26.93 -2.40
N ASN A 206 1.19 -28.21 -2.62
CA ASN A 206 0.83 -29.30 -1.73
C ASN A 206 2.00 -29.80 -0.86
N VAL A 207 3.06 -29.00 -0.73
CA VAL A 207 4.29 -29.40 -0.06
C VAL A 207 4.31 -28.97 1.40
N ALA A 208 4.13 -29.92 2.32
CA ALA A 208 4.24 -29.65 3.76
C ALA A 208 5.70 -29.75 4.22
N PHE A 209 6.20 -28.70 4.90
CA PHE A 209 7.55 -28.64 5.47
C PHE A 209 7.52 -28.88 6.98
N TYR A 210 8.28 -29.87 7.44
CA TYR A 210 8.45 -30.14 8.87
C TYR A 210 9.90 -29.99 9.27
N TYR A 211 10.13 -29.24 10.35
CA TYR A 211 11.46 -28.92 10.85
C TYR A 211 11.70 -29.56 12.22
N TYR A 212 12.81 -30.29 12.33
CA TYR A 212 13.27 -30.90 13.57
C TYR A 212 14.65 -30.35 13.95
N GLU A 213 14.75 -29.74 15.13
CA GLU A 213 16.00 -29.24 15.72
C GLU A 213 15.92 -29.42 17.24
N ASN A 214 17.03 -29.84 17.88
CA ASN A 214 17.12 -30.01 19.33
C ASN A 214 16.02 -30.90 19.95
N TYR A 215 15.60 -31.96 19.25
CA TYR A 215 14.61 -32.93 19.72
C TYR A 215 13.18 -32.39 19.94
N LYS A 216 12.91 -31.16 19.49
CA LYS A 216 11.57 -30.55 19.55
C LYS A 216 11.10 -30.22 18.15
N ILE A 217 9.80 -30.38 17.91
CA ILE A 217 9.15 -29.85 16.71
C ILE A 217 9.00 -28.35 16.94
N ILE A 218 9.71 -27.54 16.16
CA ILE A 218 9.75 -26.09 16.40
C ILE A 218 8.73 -25.34 15.52
N LYS A 219 8.17 -25.97 14.48
CA LYS A 219 7.08 -25.35 13.68
C LYS A 219 6.40 -26.34 12.74
N GLU A 220 5.06 -26.38 12.76
CA GLU A 220 4.29 -26.45 11.53
C GLU A 220 4.31 -25.04 10.96
N SER A 221 5.22 -24.79 10.02
CA SER A 221 4.96 -23.72 9.08
C SER A 221 4.51 -24.40 7.80
N HIS A 222 3.31 -24.07 7.32
CA HIS A 222 3.21 -23.79 5.89
C HIS A 222 4.30 -22.77 5.61
N ALA A 223 5.47 -23.27 5.25
CA ALA A 223 6.64 -22.44 5.11
C ALA A 223 6.37 -21.59 3.89
N ASN A 224 5.92 -20.36 4.13
CA ASN A 224 6.08 -19.21 3.27
C ASN A 224 7.60 -18.93 3.10
N PHE A 225 8.37 -19.94 2.72
CA PHE A 225 9.75 -19.81 2.29
C PHE A 225 9.69 -19.43 0.81
N LEU A 226 9.67 -18.12 0.55
CA LEU A 226 10.06 -17.51 -0.71
C LEU A 226 9.43 -18.09 -1.99
N LEU A 227 8.11 -18.20 -1.99
CA LEU A 227 7.35 -17.90 -3.19
C LEU A 227 6.30 -16.90 -2.72
N GLN A 228 6.28 -15.69 -3.29
CA GLN A 228 5.01 -14.97 -3.39
C GLN A 228 4.00 -16.04 -3.84
N LYS A 229 2.93 -16.28 -3.07
CA LYS A 229 1.80 -17.05 -3.62
C LYS A 229 1.56 -16.46 -4.99
N PRO A 230 1.64 -17.27 -6.06
CA PRO A 230 1.76 -16.74 -7.40
C PRO A 230 0.68 -15.69 -7.56
N GLU A 231 1.07 -14.44 -7.84
CA GLU A 231 0.13 -13.50 -8.41
C GLU A 231 -0.35 -14.18 -9.68
N ILE A 232 -1.58 -14.68 -9.65
CA ILE A 232 -2.10 -15.35 -10.83
C ILE A 232 -2.60 -14.25 -11.72
N LYS A 233 -1.77 -13.94 -12.72
CA LYS A 233 -2.11 -13.03 -13.81
C LYS A 233 -2.81 -13.85 -14.89
N TYR A 234 -4.13 -13.75 -14.92
CA TYR A 234 -4.93 -14.23 -16.05
C TYR A 234 -4.98 -13.13 -17.10
N THR A 235 -4.61 -13.45 -18.34
CA THR A 235 -4.91 -12.59 -19.49
C THR A 235 -5.98 -13.28 -20.31
N PHE A 236 -7.20 -12.73 -20.27
CA PHE A 236 -8.32 -13.25 -21.03
C PHE A 236 -8.41 -12.51 -22.37
N ASN A 237 -8.29 -13.25 -23.47
CA ASN A 237 -8.47 -12.73 -24.82
C ASN A 237 -9.54 -13.57 -25.50
N SER A 238 -10.78 -13.09 -25.47
CA SER A 238 -11.90 -13.74 -26.16
C SER A 238 -12.40 -12.89 -27.31
N GLN A 239 -12.74 -13.59 -28.39
CA GLN A 239 -13.43 -13.05 -29.56
C GLN A 239 -14.93 -13.34 -29.56
N LYS A 240 -15.45 -14.03 -28.53
CA LYS A 240 -16.87 -14.37 -28.42
C LYS A 240 -17.61 -13.33 -27.59
N GLU A 241 -18.82 -12.98 -28.04
CA GLU A 241 -19.82 -12.28 -27.22
C GLU A 241 -20.31 -13.24 -26.11
N ASP A 242 -20.45 -12.76 -24.87
CA ASP A 242 -20.95 -13.48 -23.69
C ASP A 242 -20.07 -14.61 -23.12
N ASP A 243 -18.80 -14.34 -22.81
CA ASP A 243 -17.99 -15.29 -22.04
C ASP A 243 -18.12 -15.06 -20.52
N GLU A 244 -18.47 -16.13 -19.80
CA GLU A 244 -18.48 -16.18 -18.34
C GLU A 244 -17.17 -16.76 -17.82
N ILE A 245 -16.51 -16.04 -16.91
CA ILE A 245 -15.26 -16.47 -16.28
C ILE A 245 -15.55 -16.80 -14.82
N TYR A 246 -15.28 -18.06 -14.47
CA TYR A 246 -15.38 -18.59 -13.11
C TYR A 246 -13.97 -18.75 -12.53
N ILE A 247 -13.71 -18.15 -11.37
CA ILE A 247 -12.40 -18.21 -10.69
C ILE A 247 -12.62 -18.65 -9.22
N GLU A 248 -12.28 -19.88 -8.88
CA GLU A 248 -12.43 -20.39 -7.51
C GLU A 248 -11.09 -20.41 -6.73
N ASN A 249 -11.10 -19.86 -5.52
CA ASN A 249 -10.11 -20.03 -4.45
C ASN A 249 -8.64 -19.61 -4.75
N PHE A 250 -8.37 -18.32 -4.91
CA PHE A 250 -6.99 -17.80 -5.04
C PHE A 250 -6.73 -16.59 -4.14
N GLU A 251 -5.55 -16.45 -3.52
CA GLU A 251 -5.33 -15.31 -2.61
C GLU A 251 -5.12 -13.95 -3.29
N ASN A 252 -4.47 -13.90 -4.46
CA ASN A 252 -4.28 -12.67 -5.23
C ASN A 252 -4.48 -12.97 -6.72
N VAL A 253 -5.47 -12.33 -7.36
CA VAL A 253 -5.80 -12.52 -8.77
C VAL A 253 -5.69 -11.18 -9.51
N GLU A 254 -4.83 -11.14 -10.51
CA GLU A 254 -4.84 -10.08 -11.53
C GLU A 254 -5.49 -10.65 -12.79
N VAL A 255 -6.60 -10.07 -13.22
CA VAL A 255 -7.29 -10.43 -14.46
C VAL A 255 -7.16 -9.26 -15.44
N ASP A 256 -6.32 -9.43 -16.44
CA ASP A 256 -6.29 -8.53 -17.60
C ASP A 256 -7.29 -9.05 -18.63
N ILE A 257 -8.31 -8.26 -18.94
CA ILE A 257 -9.35 -8.59 -19.91
C ILE A 257 -9.09 -7.80 -21.19
N ILE A 258 -8.63 -8.52 -22.21
CA ILE A 258 -8.33 -8.05 -23.57
C ILE A 258 -9.37 -8.66 -24.51
N SER A 259 -10.66 -8.43 -24.26
CA SER A 259 -11.75 -9.03 -25.05
C SER A 259 -12.38 -8.01 -26.02
N ALA A 260 -13.17 -8.50 -26.98
CA ALA A 260 -14.03 -7.69 -27.85
C ALA A 260 -15.53 -7.75 -27.48
N GLY A 261 -15.94 -8.64 -26.57
CA GLY A 261 -17.34 -8.86 -26.14
C GLY A 261 -17.58 -8.73 -24.63
N ASP A 262 -18.83 -8.91 -24.19
CA ASP A 262 -19.24 -8.82 -22.79
C ASP A 262 -18.60 -9.94 -21.94
N VAL A 263 -17.89 -9.55 -20.89
CA VAL A 263 -17.29 -10.50 -19.94
C VAL A 263 -18.01 -10.42 -18.60
N LYS A 264 -18.52 -11.57 -18.12
CA LYS A 264 -19.07 -11.70 -16.77
C LYS A 264 -18.07 -12.42 -15.88
N LEU A 265 -17.54 -11.69 -14.90
CA LEU A 265 -16.76 -12.31 -13.81
C LEU A 265 -17.73 -12.74 -12.71
N GLN A 266 -17.81 -14.04 -12.40
CA GLN A 266 -18.73 -14.59 -11.39
C GLN A 266 -18.03 -15.46 -10.33
N ASN A 267 -18.55 -15.43 -9.10
CA ASN A 267 -18.15 -16.29 -7.97
C ASN A 267 -16.66 -16.23 -7.61
N ILE A 268 -16.01 -15.08 -7.81
CA ILE A 268 -14.58 -14.94 -7.51
C ILE A 268 -14.37 -14.88 -5.99
N GLN A 269 -13.53 -15.79 -5.46
CA GLN A 269 -13.07 -15.74 -4.07
C GLN A 269 -11.57 -15.45 -4.05
N THR A 270 -11.20 -14.19 -3.77
CA THR A 270 -9.80 -13.77 -3.64
C THR A 270 -9.58 -12.65 -2.63
N ASN A 271 -8.40 -12.46 -2.07
CA ASN A 271 -8.16 -11.30 -1.21
C ASN A 271 -8.04 -10.04 -2.06
N LYS A 272 -7.43 -10.14 -3.24
CA LYS A 272 -7.18 -9.00 -4.14
C LYS A 272 -7.56 -9.33 -5.57
N LEU A 273 -8.45 -8.53 -6.15
CA LEU A 273 -8.83 -8.62 -7.56
C LEU A 273 -8.43 -7.33 -8.29
N LYS A 274 -7.55 -7.44 -9.28
CA LYS A 274 -7.28 -6.35 -10.22
C LYS A 274 -7.83 -6.69 -11.59
N VAL A 275 -8.73 -5.89 -12.12
CA VAL A 275 -9.33 -6.03 -13.45
C VAL A 275 -8.82 -4.90 -14.34
N THR A 276 -8.09 -5.23 -15.40
CA THR A 276 -7.71 -4.27 -16.43
C THR A 276 -8.56 -4.52 -17.68
N ASN A 277 -9.49 -3.62 -17.99
CA ASN A 277 -10.29 -3.66 -19.21
C ASN A 277 -9.61 -2.88 -20.31
N ILE A 278 -9.20 -3.59 -21.37
CA ILE A 278 -8.53 -2.95 -22.50
C ILE A 278 -9.55 -2.58 -23.59
N ASN A 279 -10.45 -3.49 -23.97
CA ASN A 279 -11.24 -3.37 -25.21
C ASN A 279 -12.70 -3.89 -25.12
N SER A 280 -13.26 -4.17 -23.94
CA SER A 280 -14.62 -4.77 -23.82
C SER A 280 -15.58 -3.92 -22.99
N GLU A 281 -16.88 -4.20 -23.05
CA GLU A 281 -17.77 -3.91 -21.93
C GLU A 281 -17.65 -5.06 -20.92
N ILE A 282 -17.53 -4.74 -19.63
CA ILE A 282 -17.34 -5.74 -18.59
C ILE A 282 -18.45 -5.56 -17.57
N SER A 283 -19.14 -6.66 -17.27
CA SER A 283 -20.08 -6.76 -16.16
C SER A 283 -19.44 -7.58 -15.04
N LEU A 284 -19.11 -6.92 -13.94
CA LEU A 284 -18.54 -7.59 -12.76
C LEU A 284 -19.67 -8.05 -11.84
N VAL A 285 -19.79 -9.37 -11.64
CA VAL A 285 -20.86 -10.01 -10.85
C VAL A 285 -20.25 -10.80 -9.69
N ILE A 286 -20.33 -10.28 -8.46
CA ILE A 286 -19.90 -10.94 -7.21
C ILE A 286 -18.44 -11.47 -7.15
N PRO A 287 -17.46 -10.61 -6.85
CA PRO A 287 -16.23 -11.01 -6.20
C PRO A 287 -16.37 -10.86 -4.66
N LYS A 288 -16.24 -11.97 -3.90
CA LYS A 288 -15.95 -11.90 -2.46
C LYS A 288 -14.48 -11.57 -2.31
N VAL A 289 -14.18 -10.28 -2.17
CA VAL A 289 -12.79 -9.77 -2.16
C VAL A 289 -12.56 -8.73 -1.09
N ASP A 290 -11.35 -8.70 -0.53
CA ASP A 290 -10.95 -7.67 0.43
C ASP A 290 -10.55 -6.38 -0.30
N GLU A 291 -9.90 -6.50 -1.45
CA GLU A 291 -9.46 -5.39 -2.31
C GLU A 291 -9.88 -5.60 -3.77
N ILE A 292 -10.43 -4.55 -4.39
CA ILE A 292 -10.76 -4.54 -5.82
C ILE A 292 -10.16 -3.31 -6.51
N SER A 293 -9.54 -3.53 -7.67
CA SER A 293 -9.00 -2.48 -8.54
C SER A 293 -9.49 -2.69 -9.97
N VAL A 294 -10.37 -1.84 -10.47
CA VAL A 294 -10.86 -1.88 -11.84
C VAL A 294 -10.27 -0.72 -12.62
N ILE A 295 -9.58 -0.99 -13.72
CA ILE A 295 -8.96 0.01 -14.59
C ILE A 295 -9.54 -0.19 -16.00
N SER A 296 -10.24 0.80 -16.53
CA SER A 296 -10.77 0.79 -17.90
C SER A 296 -10.01 1.73 -18.82
N GLY A 297 -9.77 1.29 -20.06
CA GLY A 297 -9.30 2.16 -21.13
C GLY A 297 -10.28 3.28 -21.49
N ASN A 298 -9.80 4.29 -22.22
CA ASN A 298 -10.53 5.53 -22.50
C ASN A 298 -11.80 5.33 -23.36
N GLU A 299 -11.90 4.25 -24.15
CA GLU A 299 -12.92 4.12 -25.19
C GLU A 299 -14.15 3.29 -24.77
N ARG A 300 -14.10 2.51 -23.69
CA ARG A 300 -15.20 1.59 -23.33
C ARG A 300 -15.56 1.56 -21.84
N THR A 301 -16.83 1.26 -21.59
CA THR A 301 -17.46 1.31 -20.26
C THR A 301 -17.21 0.03 -19.49
N VAL A 302 -16.75 0.11 -18.24
CA VAL A 302 -16.92 -0.99 -17.27
C VAL A 302 -18.19 -0.77 -16.48
N VAL A 303 -19.08 -1.75 -16.48
CA VAL A 303 -20.33 -1.73 -15.72
C VAL A 303 -20.16 -2.57 -14.46
N VAL A 304 -20.16 -1.93 -13.29
CA VAL A 304 -20.04 -2.66 -12.01
C VAL A 304 -21.40 -2.73 -11.33
N ASN A 305 -21.85 -3.94 -10.98
CA ASN A 305 -23.10 -4.14 -10.25
C ASN A 305 -22.91 -3.74 -8.77
N PRO A 306 -23.60 -2.68 -8.28
CA PRO A 306 -23.40 -2.13 -6.94
C PRO A 306 -23.75 -3.08 -5.80
N LYS A 307 -24.77 -3.93 -6.01
CA LYS A 307 -25.33 -4.81 -4.97
C LYS A 307 -24.40 -5.94 -4.56
N GLU A 308 -23.15 -5.92 -5.01
CA GLU A 308 -22.27 -7.10 -4.95
C GLU A 308 -20.83 -6.75 -4.59
N LEU A 309 -20.47 -5.45 -4.53
CA LEU A 309 -19.23 -4.95 -3.93
C LEU A 309 -19.24 -5.01 -2.38
N PHE A 310 -20.22 -5.71 -1.81
CA PHE A 310 -20.53 -5.74 -0.38
C PHE A 310 -19.49 -6.43 0.50
N SER A 311 -18.30 -6.82 0.04
CA SER A 311 -17.28 -7.45 0.90
C SER A 311 -15.95 -6.69 0.95
N ALA A 312 -15.68 -5.82 -0.02
CA ALA A 312 -14.40 -5.14 -0.13
C ALA A 312 -14.19 -4.08 0.97
N PHE A 313 -12.99 -4.08 1.53
CA PHE A 313 -12.47 -3.02 2.39
C PHE A 313 -11.89 -1.87 1.56
N ASN A 314 -11.27 -2.19 0.41
CA ASN A 314 -10.61 -1.23 -0.48
C ASN A 314 -11.16 -1.34 -1.89
N VAL A 315 -11.67 -0.23 -2.45
CA VAL A 315 -12.20 -0.15 -3.81
C VAL A 315 -11.47 0.92 -4.59
N MET A 316 -10.84 0.56 -5.71
CA MET A 316 -10.25 1.48 -6.68
C MET A 316 -10.91 1.28 -8.06
N LEU A 317 -11.53 2.33 -8.58
CA LEU A 317 -12.14 2.37 -9.91
C LEU A 317 -11.44 3.46 -10.73
N SER A 318 -10.95 3.15 -11.92
CA SER A 318 -10.26 4.10 -12.79
C SER A 318 -10.67 3.94 -14.24
N GLY A 319 -10.79 5.04 -14.98
CA GLY A 319 -11.10 5.07 -16.41
C GLY A 319 -12.58 5.31 -16.71
N ASN A 320 -13.05 4.85 -17.87
CA ASN A 320 -14.45 4.95 -18.25
C ASN A 320 -15.29 3.87 -17.53
N VAL A 321 -15.68 4.15 -16.29
CA VAL A 321 -16.47 3.25 -15.44
C VAL A 321 -17.86 3.82 -15.23
N SER A 322 -18.89 3.03 -15.50
CA SER A 322 -20.29 3.32 -15.17
C SER A 322 -20.78 2.35 -14.10
N LEU A 323 -21.50 2.86 -13.11
CA LEU A 323 -22.16 2.02 -12.10
C LEU A 323 -23.64 1.91 -12.47
N LEU A 324 -24.23 0.71 -12.42
CA LEU A 324 -25.66 0.55 -12.72
C LEU A 324 -26.51 1.34 -11.72
N GLU A 325 -27.43 2.16 -12.24
CA GLU A 325 -28.15 3.28 -11.59
C GLU A 325 -29.05 2.94 -10.39
N SER A 326 -28.99 1.74 -9.81
CA SER A 326 -29.78 1.41 -8.62
C SER A 326 -28.93 1.51 -7.35
N GLN A 327 -29.00 2.67 -6.69
CA GLN A 327 -28.61 2.91 -5.29
C GLN A 327 -27.39 2.09 -4.83
N PHE A 328 -26.21 2.62 -5.11
CA PHE A 328 -24.98 2.04 -4.61
C PHE A 328 -24.96 2.14 -3.09
N CYS A 329 -25.09 0.99 -2.42
CA CYS A 329 -24.87 0.85 -0.99
C CYS A 329 -23.49 0.19 -0.83
N PHE A 330 -22.47 0.97 -0.51
CA PHE A 330 -21.21 0.37 -0.10
C PHE A 330 -21.39 -0.42 1.20
N ASN A 331 -20.57 -1.45 1.38
CA ASN A 331 -20.53 -2.19 2.64
C ASN A 331 -20.18 -1.24 3.79
N LYS A 332 -20.77 -1.50 4.96
CA LYS A 332 -20.27 -0.97 6.23
C LYS A 332 -18.79 -1.24 6.45
N ASN A 333 -18.18 -2.25 5.84
CA ASN A 333 -16.76 -2.56 5.99
C ASN A 333 -15.83 -1.75 5.09
N LEU A 334 -16.33 -0.98 4.11
CA LEU A 334 -15.48 -0.19 3.22
C LEU A 334 -14.68 0.83 4.06
N ARG A 335 -13.36 0.84 3.87
CA ARG A 335 -12.41 1.74 4.53
C ARG A 335 -11.76 2.71 3.55
N GLN A 336 -11.53 2.29 2.30
CA GLN A 336 -10.89 3.12 1.28
C GLN A 336 -11.67 3.09 -0.02
N LEU A 337 -11.99 4.28 -0.54
CA LEU A 337 -12.65 4.45 -1.83
C LEU A 337 -11.81 5.37 -2.72
N LYS A 338 -11.42 4.87 -3.89
CA LYS A 338 -10.78 5.67 -4.94
C LYS A 338 -11.54 5.52 -6.24
N VAL A 339 -11.94 6.63 -6.84
CA VAL A 339 -12.70 6.66 -8.09
C VAL A 339 -12.10 7.74 -8.97
N ILE A 340 -11.61 7.37 -10.15
CA ILE A 340 -11.13 8.31 -11.16
C ILE A 340 -11.87 7.99 -12.45
N SER A 341 -12.92 8.74 -12.77
CA SER A 341 -13.76 8.49 -13.94
C SER A 341 -13.96 9.75 -14.76
N VAL A 342 -14.01 9.58 -16.09
CA VAL A 342 -14.44 10.64 -17.02
C VAL A 342 -15.96 10.67 -17.18
N ARG A 343 -16.68 9.74 -16.53
CA ARG A 343 -18.13 9.65 -16.58
C ARG A 343 -18.79 10.17 -15.32
N PHE A 344 -20.09 10.38 -15.46
CA PHE A 344 -20.98 10.68 -14.36
C PHE A 344 -20.99 9.55 -13.32
N PHE A 345 -20.97 9.97 -12.07
CA PHE A 345 -20.81 9.15 -10.90
C PHE A 345 -21.81 9.64 -9.84
N ASP A 346 -22.96 8.97 -9.75
CA ASP A 346 -24.02 9.31 -8.80
C ASP A 346 -24.20 8.18 -7.79
N PHE A 347 -23.93 8.49 -6.52
CA PHE A 347 -24.12 7.54 -5.44
C PHE A 347 -24.23 8.18 -4.07
N SER A 348 -24.80 7.41 -3.16
CA SER A 348 -24.97 7.76 -1.77
C SER A 348 -23.92 7.07 -0.89
N VAL A 349 -22.93 7.82 -0.39
CA VAL A 349 -21.87 7.27 0.48
C VAL A 349 -22.32 7.12 1.94
N PHE A 350 -23.52 7.61 2.29
CA PHE A 350 -24.01 7.67 3.68
C PHE A 350 -24.14 6.30 4.36
N LEU A 351 -23.96 5.18 3.64
CA LEU A 351 -24.02 3.83 4.20
C LEU A 351 -22.65 3.25 4.59
N CYS A 352 -21.56 4.03 4.51
CA CYS A 352 -20.19 3.61 4.84
C CYS A 352 -19.69 4.20 6.17
N PRO A 353 -20.18 3.77 7.35
CA PRO A 353 -19.75 4.35 8.62
C PRO A 353 -18.26 4.11 8.94
N ASN A 354 -17.62 3.12 8.30
CA ASN A 354 -16.20 2.82 8.51
C ASN A 354 -15.27 3.36 7.42
N LEU A 355 -15.77 4.20 6.51
CA LEU A 355 -14.94 4.81 5.48
C LEU A 355 -13.90 5.73 6.14
N GLU A 356 -12.62 5.46 5.90
CA GLU A 356 -11.48 6.20 6.44
C GLU A 356 -10.90 7.16 5.40
N THR A 357 -10.92 6.78 4.11
CA THR A 357 -10.38 7.60 3.02
C THR A 357 -11.28 7.56 1.78
N ALA A 358 -11.43 8.71 1.10
CA ALA A 358 -12.14 8.84 -0.17
C ALA A 358 -11.38 9.77 -1.12
N ASP A 359 -11.10 9.32 -2.35
CA ASP A 359 -10.44 10.07 -3.44
C ASP A 359 -11.27 9.93 -4.71
N ILE A 360 -12.10 10.93 -5.03
CA ILE A 360 -13.09 10.88 -6.12
C ILE A 360 -12.80 11.98 -7.14
N GLU A 361 -12.41 11.60 -8.34
CA GLU A 361 -12.24 12.48 -9.50
C GLU A 361 -13.20 12.04 -10.60
N ALA A 362 -14.42 12.60 -10.62
CA ALA A 362 -15.48 12.26 -11.56
C ALA A 362 -16.56 13.35 -11.60
N ASP A 363 -17.43 13.32 -12.60
CA ASP A 363 -18.64 14.14 -12.58
C ASP A 363 -19.65 13.59 -11.57
N PHE A 364 -20.21 14.42 -10.70
CA PHE A 364 -21.26 13.97 -9.76
C PHE A 364 -22.28 15.07 -9.47
N GLU A 365 -23.50 14.68 -9.10
CA GLU A 365 -24.55 15.61 -8.68
C GLU A 365 -24.59 15.76 -7.15
N ARG A 366 -24.39 14.65 -6.42
CA ARG A 366 -24.37 14.65 -4.96
C ARG A 366 -23.44 13.57 -4.40
N LEU A 367 -22.58 13.96 -3.47
CA LEU A 367 -21.81 13.09 -2.60
C LEU A 367 -22.19 13.36 -1.15
N ASP A 368 -22.80 12.38 -0.50
CA ASP A 368 -23.24 12.50 0.90
C ASP A 368 -22.40 11.62 1.81
N PHE A 369 -21.48 12.24 2.56
CA PHE A 369 -20.61 11.58 3.54
C PHE A 369 -21.05 11.84 4.98
N SER A 370 -22.24 12.40 5.22
CA SER A 370 -22.69 12.84 6.55
C SER A 370 -22.69 11.76 7.65
N LYS A 371 -22.68 10.49 7.27
CA LYS A 371 -22.67 9.33 8.17
C LYS A 371 -21.31 8.61 8.23
N CYS A 372 -20.30 9.11 7.54
CA CYS A 372 -18.95 8.55 7.51
C CYS A 372 -18.09 9.11 8.66
N ASN A 373 -18.45 8.78 9.90
CA ASN A 373 -17.83 9.37 11.10
C ASN A 373 -16.35 9.00 11.31
N LYS A 374 -15.80 8.06 10.52
CA LYS A 374 -14.38 7.67 10.55
C LYS A 374 -13.56 8.25 9.41
N LEU A 375 -14.16 9.10 8.57
CA LEU A 375 -13.51 9.65 7.39
C LEU A 375 -12.42 10.64 7.82
N LEU A 376 -11.16 10.27 7.59
CA LEU A 376 -9.98 11.09 7.91
C LEU A 376 -9.56 11.94 6.71
N PHE A 377 -9.60 11.36 5.51
CA PHE A 377 -9.17 12.01 4.26
C PHE A 377 -10.28 12.00 3.21
N LEU A 378 -10.65 13.18 2.71
CA LEU A 378 -11.61 13.34 1.63
C LEU A 378 -11.02 14.23 0.55
N LYS A 379 -10.81 13.68 -0.65
CA LYS A 379 -10.42 14.42 -1.85
C LYS A 379 -11.48 14.25 -2.92
N THR A 380 -11.92 15.37 -3.50
CA THR A 380 -12.93 15.38 -4.55
C THR A 380 -12.55 16.31 -5.69
N LYS A 381 -12.87 15.91 -6.92
CA LYS A 381 -12.75 16.74 -8.12
C LYS A 381 -13.96 16.48 -9.02
N ASN A 382 -14.72 17.52 -9.29
CA ASN A 382 -15.91 17.48 -10.15
C ASN A 382 -15.62 18.20 -11.46
N TYR A 383 -15.82 17.53 -12.60
CA TYR A 383 -15.34 18.01 -13.90
C TYR A 383 -16.23 19.08 -14.53
N ASP A 384 -17.37 18.69 -15.06
CA ASP A 384 -18.22 19.54 -15.88
C ASP A 384 -19.57 19.83 -15.21
N ARG A 385 -20.10 18.88 -14.43
CA ARG A 385 -21.45 18.99 -13.86
C ARG A 385 -21.54 19.88 -12.63
N ARG A 386 -22.76 20.29 -12.28
CA ARG A 386 -23.04 20.93 -11.00
C ARG A 386 -23.11 19.85 -9.93
N GLY A 387 -22.21 19.89 -8.96
CA GLY A 387 -22.12 18.90 -7.88
C GLY A 387 -22.41 19.47 -6.51
N SER A 388 -22.76 18.60 -5.57
CA SER A 388 -22.90 18.92 -4.15
C SER A 388 -22.16 17.90 -3.27
N ILE A 389 -21.52 18.36 -2.20
CA ILE A 389 -20.77 17.51 -1.26
C ILE A 389 -21.24 17.83 0.16
N LEU A 390 -21.69 16.81 0.90
CA LEU A 390 -21.96 16.91 2.33
C LEU A 390 -20.84 16.22 3.10
N VAL A 391 -19.96 17.00 3.73
CA VAL A 391 -18.78 16.56 4.47
C VAL A 391 -19.18 16.26 5.93
N PRO A 392 -18.76 15.13 6.53
CA PRO A 392 -19.05 14.84 7.92
C PRO A 392 -18.20 15.71 8.85
N ASN A 393 -18.62 15.80 10.10
CA ASN A 393 -17.79 16.41 11.13
C ASN A 393 -16.57 15.52 11.42
N GLY A 394 -15.40 16.13 11.61
CA GLY A 394 -14.19 15.45 12.06
C GLY A 394 -13.29 14.91 10.95
N VAL A 395 -13.49 15.31 9.70
CA VAL A 395 -12.51 15.06 8.62
C VAL A 395 -11.21 15.80 8.94
N GLU A 396 -10.08 15.11 8.98
CA GLU A 396 -8.79 15.73 9.25
C GLU A 396 -8.34 16.55 8.04
N HIS A 397 -8.35 15.95 6.85
CA HIS A 397 -7.93 16.60 5.61
C HIS A 397 -9.02 16.52 4.53
N PHE A 398 -9.44 17.69 4.04
CA PHE A 398 -10.47 17.84 3.03
C PHE A 398 -9.96 18.68 1.85
N GLU A 399 -9.91 18.09 0.66
CA GLU A 399 -9.61 18.77 -0.59
C GLU A 399 -10.80 18.67 -1.57
N ALA A 400 -11.22 19.80 -2.14
CA ALA A 400 -12.25 19.84 -3.17
C ALA A 400 -11.83 20.73 -4.33
N VAL A 401 -12.03 20.23 -5.55
CA VAL A 401 -11.76 20.96 -6.80
C VAL A 401 -13.03 20.98 -7.63
N GLY A 402 -13.62 22.16 -7.79
CA GLY A 402 -14.74 22.36 -8.70
C GLY A 402 -14.25 22.82 -10.06
N THR A 403 -14.69 22.19 -11.15
CA THR A 403 -14.54 22.75 -12.50
C THR A 403 -15.92 22.87 -13.18
N GLY A 404 -15.95 23.31 -14.43
CA GLY A 404 -17.19 23.39 -15.21
C GLY A 404 -18.29 24.23 -14.53
N ASN A 405 -19.44 23.61 -14.27
CA ASN A 405 -20.61 24.25 -13.65
C ASN A 405 -20.47 24.46 -12.12
N GLY A 406 -19.38 23.98 -11.52
CA GLY A 406 -19.01 24.25 -10.13
C GLY A 406 -19.60 23.30 -9.09
N ILE A 407 -19.16 23.47 -7.84
CA ILE A 407 -19.54 22.62 -6.70
C ILE A 407 -20.13 23.40 -5.54
N SER A 408 -21.14 22.82 -4.89
CA SER A 408 -21.66 23.25 -3.59
C SER A 408 -21.10 22.35 -2.50
N ILE A 409 -20.50 22.92 -1.46
CA ILE A 409 -19.86 22.16 -0.38
C ILE A 409 -20.55 22.53 0.94
N PHE A 410 -21.00 21.51 1.65
CA PHE A 410 -21.67 21.61 2.95
C PHE A 410 -20.84 20.90 4.00
N GLY A 411 -20.12 21.64 4.83
CA GLY A 411 -19.16 21.08 5.78
C GLY A 411 -17.72 21.32 5.36
N ALA A 412 -16.78 20.94 6.23
CA ALA A 412 -15.35 21.13 6.04
C ALA A 412 -14.54 20.20 6.97
N GLY A 413 -13.24 20.05 6.71
CA GLY A 413 -12.29 19.34 7.58
C GLY A 413 -11.37 20.29 8.37
N VAL A 414 -10.51 19.75 9.23
CA VAL A 414 -9.54 20.53 10.03
C VAL A 414 -8.54 21.27 9.14
N ASP A 415 -8.00 20.58 8.13
CA ASP A 415 -7.22 21.13 7.03
C ASP A 415 -8.08 21.09 5.76
N THR A 416 -8.61 22.24 5.36
CA THR A 416 -9.53 22.36 4.23
C THR A 416 -8.91 23.15 3.08
N LYS A 417 -8.88 22.54 1.90
CA LYS A 417 -8.42 23.16 0.66
C LYS A 417 -9.51 23.07 -0.42
N VAL A 418 -10.09 24.20 -0.80
CA VAL A 418 -11.11 24.27 -1.85
C VAL A 418 -10.60 25.13 -3.00
N THR A 419 -10.67 24.61 -4.22
CA THR A 419 -10.19 25.33 -5.42
C THR A 419 -11.16 25.25 -6.59
N GLY A 420 -11.06 26.21 -7.52
CA GLY A 420 -11.80 26.22 -8.78
C GLY A 420 -13.19 26.87 -8.67
N ASN A 421 -14.15 26.39 -9.45
CA ASN A 421 -15.51 26.94 -9.50
C ASN A 421 -16.37 26.40 -8.34
N VAL A 422 -16.66 27.25 -7.35
CA VAL A 422 -17.47 26.90 -6.17
C VAL A 422 -18.70 27.79 -6.12
N ILE A 423 -19.87 27.17 -6.07
CA ILE A 423 -21.17 27.84 -6.08
C ILE A 423 -21.55 28.29 -4.67
N GLU A 424 -21.46 27.35 -3.72
CA GLU A 424 -21.82 27.56 -2.33
C GLU A 424 -20.83 26.83 -1.43
N PHE A 425 -20.40 27.46 -0.35
CA PHE A 425 -19.58 26.83 0.68
C PHE A 425 -20.16 27.14 2.06
N CYS A 426 -20.69 26.12 2.72
CA CYS A 426 -21.26 26.23 4.05
C CYS A 426 -20.24 25.77 5.08
N ILE A 427 -19.67 26.72 5.80
CA ILE A 427 -18.63 26.50 6.81
C ILE A 427 -19.33 26.08 8.13
N PRO A 428 -19.10 24.85 8.63
CA PRO A 428 -19.69 24.38 9.87
C PRO A 428 -19.00 24.98 11.10
N GLN A 429 -19.56 24.77 12.29
CA GLN A 429 -19.02 25.27 13.55
C GLN A 429 -17.88 24.36 14.05
N ILE A 430 -16.75 24.38 13.34
CA ILE A 430 -15.55 23.63 13.69
C ILE A 430 -14.33 24.57 13.72
N GLU A 431 -13.32 24.20 14.50
CA GLU A 431 -12.02 24.87 14.50
C GLU A 431 -11.14 24.28 13.38
N PHE A 432 -10.53 25.16 12.60
CA PHE A 432 -9.64 24.82 11.50
C PHE A 432 -8.18 24.98 11.93
N GLU A 433 -7.32 24.08 11.48
CA GLU A 433 -5.89 24.36 11.47
C GLU A 433 -5.54 25.25 10.27
N THR A 434 -6.04 24.86 9.08
CA THR A 434 -5.79 25.58 7.84
C THR A 434 -7.05 25.62 6.99
N LEU A 435 -7.36 26.81 6.46
CA LEU A 435 -8.38 27.01 5.44
C LEU A 435 -7.75 27.70 4.22
N PHE A 436 -7.69 26.99 3.10
CA PHE A 436 -7.25 27.50 1.82
C PHE A 436 -8.42 27.49 0.83
N LEU A 437 -8.79 28.66 0.32
CA LEU A 437 -9.80 28.86 -0.71
C LEU A 437 -9.12 29.54 -1.90
N ASP A 438 -9.13 28.91 -3.07
CA ASP A 438 -8.62 29.48 -4.33
C ASP A 438 -9.68 29.37 -5.42
N LEU A 439 -10.58 30.35 -5.42
CA LEU A 439 -11.84 30.33 -6.16
C LEU A 439 -11.68 31.02 -7.51
N SER A 440 -12.17 30.40 -8.58
CA SER A 440 -12.08 30.92 -9.95
C SER A 440 -12.85 32.25 -10.11
N THR A 441 -12.37 33.12 -11.00
CA THR A 441 -12.84 34.52 -11.14
C THR A 441 -14.07 34.72 -12.02
N ASP A 442 -14.53 33.67 -12.71
CA ASP A 442 -15.32 33.81 -13.95
C ASP A 442 -16.80 33.42 -13.79
N PHE A 443 -17.20 32.87 -12.64
CA PHE A 443 -18.60 32.55 -12.33
C PHE A 443 -19.08 33.30 -11.08
N GLN A 444 -20.41 33.43 -10.97
CA GLN A 444 -21.14 34.16 -9.92
C GLN A 444 -20.51 34.06 -8.53
N THR A 445 -20.64 35.13 -7.73
CA THR A 445 -20.07 35.18 -6.37
C THR A 445 -20.40 33.93 -5.57
N THR A 446 -19.38 33.19 -5.13
CA THR A 446 -19.55 32.05 -4.24
C THR A 446 -20.33 32.49 -3.01
N LYS A 447 -21.45 31.82 -2.73
CA LYS A 447 -22.23 32.06 -1.52
C LYS A 447 -21.55 31.32 -0.37
N ILE A 448 -20.96 32.07 0.55
CA ILE A 448 -20.40 31.49 1.76
C ILE A 448 -21.43 31.67 2.88
N THR A 449 -21.85 30.57 3.50
CA THR A 449 -22.70 30.62 4.69
C THR A 449 -21.93 30.10 5.90
N PHE A 450 -22.19 30.71 7.04
CA PHE A 450 -21.52 30.42 8.29
C PHE A 450 -22.56 29.98 9.31
N SER A 451 -22.17 29.05 10.19
CA SER A 451 -23.01 28.63 11.31
C SER A 451 -22.85 29.50 12.56
N GLU A 452 -21.73 30.21 12.71
CA GLU A 452 -21.43 31.06 13.86
C GLU A 452 -21.34 32.53 13.43
N PHE A 453 -21.99 33.41 14.20
CA PHE A 453 -22.00 34.84 13.96
C PHE A 453 -21.76 35.59 15.26
N LEU A 454 -20.97 36.67 15.20
CA LEU A 454 -20.94 37.70 16.22
C LEU A 454 -22.16 38.60 16.03
N GLU A 455 -23.04 38.61 17.02
CA GLU A 455 -24.07 39.63 17.13
C GLU A 455 -23.47 40.90 17.75
N THR A 456 -23.11 41.86 16.89
CA THR A 456 -22.65 43.15 17.37
C THR A 456 -23.84 44.10 17.53
N LYS A 457 -24.17 44.47 18.77
CA LYS A 457 -25.24 45.47 19.06
C LYS A 457 -24.99 46.81 18.36
N VAL A 458 -23.73 47.12 18.06
CA VAL A 458 -23.27 48.39 17.47
C VAL A 458 -23.54 48.45 15.96
N ILE A 459 -23.42 47.34 15.24
CA ILE A 459 -23.47 47.36 13.76
C ILE A 459 -24.77 46.75 13.23
N LYS A 460 -25.59 46.11 14.10
CA LYS A 460 -26.82 45.39 13.73
C LYS A 460 -26.60 44.40 12.56
N LYS A 461 -25.35 43.94 12.39
CA LYS A 461 -24.94 42.97 11.37
C LYS A 461 -24.44 41.71 12.08
N LYS A 462 -24.78 40.57 11.49
CA LYS A 462 -24.24 39.26 11.87
C LYS A 462 -22.89 39.10 11.17
N VAL A 463 -21.80 39.16 11.93
CA VAL A 463 -20.45 39.02 11.38
C VAL A 463 -20.03 37.56 11.50
N PRO A 464 -19.75 36.85 10.40
CA PRO A 464 -19.36 35.45 10.47
C PRO A 464 -18.01 35.26 11.15
N ILE A 465 -17.88 34.25 12.02
CA ILE A 465 -16.61 33.92 12.68
C ILE A 465 -15.92 32.78 11.95
N LEU A 466 -14.63 32.96 11.67
CA LEU A 466 -13.75 31.90 11.20
C LEU A 466 -12.68 31.61 12.26
N ARG A 467 -12.76 30.41 12.85
CA ARG A 467 -11.82 29.92 13.86
C ARG A 467 -10.71 29.14 13.16
N THR A 468 -9.58 29.78 12.85
CA THR A 468 -8.48 29.14 12.12
C THR A 468 -7.11 29.63 12.55
N ASN A 469 -6.08 28.78 12.46
CA ASN A 469 -4.68 29.20 12.62
C ASN A 469 -4.13 29.83 11.33
N ASN A 470 -4.51 29.30 10.17
CA ASN A 470 -4.04 29.76 8.87
C ASN A 470 -5.21 29.93 7.91
N VAL A 471 -5.32 31.08 7.27
CA VAL A 471 -6.34 31.33 6.25
C VAL A 471 -5.73 31.96 5.02
N LYS A 472 -6.04 31.36 3.88
CA LYS A 472 -5.73 31.93 2.57
C LYS A 472 -7.00 31.91 1.73
N ILE A 473 -7.44 33.09 1.29
CA ILE A 473 -8.61 33.24 0.44
C ILE A 473 -8.19 34.03 -0.80
N ASN A 474 -8.16 33.36 -1.93
CA ASN A 474 -7.96 33.93 -3.24
C ASN A 474 -9.26 33.78 -4.04
N GLY A 475 -9.72 34.86 -4.70
CA GLY A 475 -10.88 34.81 -5.59
C GLY A 475 -12.03 35.75 -5.23
N CYS A 476 -13.13 35.65 -5.97
CA CYS A 476 -14.28 36.55 -5.89
C CYS A 476 -15.41 35.97 -5.02
N PHE A 477 -15.52 36.41 -3.76
CA PHE A 477 -16.58 36.00 -2.84
C PHE A 477 -17.36 37.21 -2.32
N ASN A 478 -18.65 37.02 -2.01
CA ASN A 478 -19.53 38.08 -1.51
C ASN A 478 -19.53 38.11 0.03
N ILE A 479 -18.38 38.43 0.62
CA ILE A 479 -18.25 38.66 2.06
C ILE A 479 -17.81 40.11 2.25
N ASP A 480 -18.68 40.92 2.85
CA ASP A 480 -18.38 42.31 3.22
C ASP A 480 -17.79 42.42 4.64
N THR A 481 -17.99 41.39 5.47
CA THR A 481 -17.55 41.34 6.87
C THR A 481 -17.07 39.93 7.26
N LEU A 482 -15.93 39.82 7.95
CA LEU A 482 -15.38 38.54 8.42
C LEU A 482 -14.74 38.73 9.80
N ALA A 483 -15.00 37.84 10.76
CA ALA A 483 -14.30 37.83 12.04
C ALA A 483 -13.24 36.72 12.09
N LEU A 484 -12.05 37.07 12.58
CA LEU A 484 -10.89 36.18 12.78
C LEU A 484 -10.48 36.21 14.26
N LEU A 485 -9.99 35.09 14.77
CA LEU A 485 -9.44 35.03 16.13
C LEU A 485 -8.10 35.77 16.18
N CYS A 486 -7.78 36.41 17.31
CA CYS A 486 -6.47 37.05 17.50
C CYS A 486 -5.29 36.06 17.38
N GLY A 487 -5.53 34.76 17.60
CA GLY A 487 -4.53 33.70 17.46
C GLY A 487 -4.19 33.29 16.02
N THR A 488 -4.91 33.79 15.00
CA THR A 488 -4.68 33.41 13.60
C THR A 488 -3.32 33.91 13.11
N LYS A 489 -2.42 32.97 12.83
CA LYS A 489 -1.00 33.22 12.50
C LYS A 489 -0.84 33.78 11.10
N HIS A 490 -1.40 33.11 10.09
CA HIS A 490 -1.19 33.47 8.69
C HIS A 490 -2.52 33.84 8.03
N VAL A 491 -2.60 35.04 7.47
CA VAL A 491 -3.81 35.53 6.79
C VAL A 491 -3.42 36.12 5.45
N GLU A 492 -3.85 35.48 4.37
CA GLU A 492 -3.65 35.96 3.00
C GLU A 492 -5.01 36.10 2.32
N ILE A 493 -5.48 37.32 2.08
CA ILE A 493 -6.73 37.58 1.36
C ILE A 493 -6.37 38.31 0.07
N CYS A 494 -6.32 37.54 -1.02
CA CYS A 494 -6.03 38.00 -2.36
C CYS A 494 -7.35 38.18 -3.09
N ASN A 495 -7.86 39.41 -3.14
CA ASN A 495 -9.11 39.68 -3.84
C ASN A 495 -8.98 40.95 -4.67
N ASN A 496 -9.01 40.78 -5.99
CA ASN A 496 -8.84 41.87 -6.95
C ASN A 496 -10.14 42.66 -7.22
N LYS A 497 -11.28 42.27 -6.64
CA LYS A 497 -12.60 42.89 -6.94
C LYS A 497 -13.39 43.39 -5.72
N LEU A 498 -12.88 43.28 -4.49
CA LEU A 498 -13.58 43.82 -3.32
C LEU A 498 -13.61 45.36 -3.35
N LEU A 499 -14.81 45.92 -3.38
CA LEU A 499 -15.03 47.35 -3.14
C LEU A 499 -14.76 47.71 -1.67
N LYS A 500 -14.97 46.78 -0.73
CA LYS A 500 -14.69 46.94 0.72
C LYS A 500 -14.82 45.61 1.48
N LEU A 501 -13.89 45.29 2.39
CA LEU A 501 -14.00 44.18 3.35
C LEU A 501 -13.65 44.64 4.76
N ASP A 502 -14.54 44.39 5.71
CA ASP A 502 -14.33 44.69 7.13
C ASP A 502 -13.92 43.42 7.89
N ILE A 503 -12.69 43.36 8.41
CA ILE A 503 -12.17 42.26 9.23
C ILE A 503 -12.30 42.61 10.72
N TYR A 504 -12.93 41.72 11.50
CA TYR A 504 -13.15 41.85 12.94
C TYR A 504 -12.22 40.90 13.68
N ILE A 505 -11.29 41.41 14.48
CA ILE A 505 -10.39 40.60 15.30
C ILE A 505 -11.05 40.38 16.67
N THR A 506 -11.35 39.12 17.00
CA THR A 506 -12.05 38.71 18.23
C THR A 506 -11.18 37.82 19.12
N ASP A 507 -11.68 37.50 20.31
CA ASP A 507 -11.01 36.71 21.35
C ASP A 507 -9.74 37.41 21.87
N THR A 508 -9.91 38.69 22.19
CA THR A 508 -8.86 39.61 22.61
C THR A 508 -8.76 39.74 24.13
N GLU A 509 -9.32 38.79 24.88
CA GLU A 509 -9.33 38.84 26.34
C GLU A 509 -7.90 38.94 26.89
N GLY A 510 -7.68 39.96 27.73
CA GLY A 510 -6.35 40.25 28.28
C GLY A 510 -5.36 40.83 27.27
N MET A 511 -5.79 41.32 26.09
CA MET A 511 -4.91 41.97 25.11
C MET A 511 -5.27 43.45 24.93
N VAL A 512 -4.24 44.30 24.81
CA VAL A 512 -4.37 45.72 24.44
C VAL A 512 -3.60 45.93 23.15
N PHE A 513 -4.32 46.16 22.06
CA PHE A 513 -3.72 46.39 20.75
C PHE A 513 -3.06 47.76 20.70
N LYS A 514 -1.87 47.81 20.10
CA LYS A 514 -1.08 49.04 19.98
C LYS A 514 -1.23 49.65 18.60
N GLU A 515 -0.73 48.97 17.57
CA GLU A 515 -0.73 49.44 16.20
C GLU A 515 -0.38 48.29 15.23
N PHE A 516 -0.54 48.51 13.92
CA PHE A 516 0.04 47.65 12.89
C PHE A 516 1.46 48.11 12.55
N VAL A 517 2.46 47.27 12.75
CA VAL A 517 3.86 47.58 12.37
C VAL A 517 4.32 46.58 11.32
N LYS A 518 4.59 47.07 10.10
CA LYS A 518 5.14 46.26 8.99
C LYS A 518 4.35 44.96 8.75
N GLY A 519 3.02 45.03 8.79
CA GLY A 519 2.17 43.86 8.57
C GLY A 519 2.07 42.87 9.73
N GLN A 520 2.51 43.28 10.92
CA GLN A 520 2.33 42.54 12.17
C GLN A 520 1.36 43.30 13.07
N ILE A 521 0.52 42.57 13.78
CA ILE A 521 -0.31 43.12 14.85
C ILE A 521 0.51 43.13 16.13
N GLU A 522 0.83 44.33 16.65
CA GLU A 522 1.44 44.45 17.98
C GLU A 522 0.35 44.60 19.05
N TYR A 523 0.39 43.74 20.06
CA TYR A 523 -0.46 43.86 21.25
C TYR A 523 0.35 43.65 22.53
N LEU A 524 -0.18 44.20 23.62
CA LEU A 524 0.32 44.03 24.98
C LEU A 524 -0.60 43.05 25.71
N ILE A 525 -0.02 42.02 26.32
CA ILE A 525 -0.77 41.14 27.23
C ILE A 525 -0.97 41.89 28.55
N ASN A 526 -2.22 42.24 28.83
CA ASN A 526 -2.64 42.73 30.13
C ASN A 526 -2.69 41.56 31.12
N THR A 527 -1.55 41.28 31.76
CA THR A 527 -1.41 40.21 32.77
C THR A 527 -2.17 40.48 34.08
N LYS A 528 -3.00 41.52 34.17
CA LYS A 528 -3.75 41.91 35.37
C LYS A 528 -5.26 41.71 35.22
N THR A 529 -5.67 40.46 35.04
CA THR A 529 -7.05 40.05 35.33
C THR A 529 -7.03 38.93 36.35
N ASP A 530 -6.66 39.27 37.58
CA ASP A 530 -7.27 38.62 38.74
C ASP A 530 -7.37 39.58 39.94
N SER A 531 -8.47 39.46 40.68
CA SER A 531 -8.93 40.26 41.84
C SER A 531 -9.79 41.52 41.57
N ARG A 532 -11.11 41.33 41.79
CA ARG A 532 -12.26 42.24 41.61
C ARG A 532 -12.34 43.46 42.55
N LYS A 533 -11.24 44.11 42.96
CA LYS A 533 -11.33 45.20 43.97
C LYS A 533 -10.80 46.58 43.57
N ARG A 534 -10.41 46.82 42.32
CA ARG A 534 -9.82 48.11 41.90
C ARG A 534 -10.40 48.67 40.60
N LYS A 535 -11.73 48.81 40.48
CA LYS A 535 -12.35 49.34 39.24
C LYS A 535 -12.46 50.88 39.21
N LYS A 536 -12.28 51.61 40.33
CA LYS A 536 -12.51 53.07 40.38
C LYS A 536 -11.24 53.93 40.46
N ASP A 537 -10.17 53.42 41.06
CA ASP A 537 -8.86 54.11 41.08
C ASP A 537 -8.03 53.80 39.82
N TYR A 538 -8.35 52.71 39.12
CA TYR A 538 -7.58 52.18 37.97
C TYR A 538 -7.78 53.01 36.69
N ASP A 539 -8.98 53.55 36.44
CA ASP A 539 -9.26 54.37 35.26
C ASP A 539 -8.60 55.75 35.29
N ASN A 540 -8.40 56.32 36.49
CA ASN A 540 -7.71 57.60 36.66
C ASN A 540 -6.19 57.44 36.81
N GLU A 541 -5.70 56.30 37.28
CA GLU A 541 -4.26 56.00 37.39
C GLU A 541 -3.67 55.51 36.06
N ILE A 542 -4.43 54.82 35.19
CA ILE A 542 -4.02 54.46 33.82
C ILE A 542 -3.89 55.69 32.93
N ARG A 543 -4.84 56.64 32.98
CA ARG A 543 -4.74 57.90 32.22
C ARG A 543 -3.57 58.79 32.65
N LYS A 544 -3.08 58.65 33.89
CA LYS A 544 -1.85 59.31 34.38
C LYS A 544 -0.57 58.52 34.09
N ARG A 545 -0.61 57.18 34.06
CA ARG A 545 0.57 56.32 33.78
C ARG A 545 0.88 56.14 32.29
N LEU A 546 -0.09 56.33 31.39
CA LEU A 546 0.13 56.32 29.93
C LEU A 546 0.96 57.53 29.42
N LYS A 547 1.25 58.53 30.26
CA LYS A 547 2.15 59.64 29.93
C LYS A 547 3.62 59.40 30.30
N TYR A 548 3.95 58.31 31.00
CA TYR A 548 5.31 58.07 31.57
C TYR A 548 5.79 56.61 31.54
N LEU A 549 5.16 55.73 30.77
CA LEU A 549 5.69 54.38 30.58
C LEU A 549 6.66 54.35 29.40
N ASP A 550 7.95 54.20 29.71
CA ASP A 550 8.94 53.68 28.78
C ASP A 550 8.66 52.17 28.60
N ILE A 551 8.12 51.80 27.44
CA ILE A 551 7.55 50.48 27.12
C ILE A 551 8.67 49.56 26.61
N SER A 552 9.66 49.26 27.46
CA SER A 552 10.79 48.41 27.04
C SER A 552 10.66 46.93 27.41
N ASP A 553 9.72 46.52 28.28
CA ASP A 553 9.78 45.15 28.84
C ASP A 553 8.42 44.48 29.16
N HIS A 554 7.46 44.61 28.23
CA HIS A 554 6.42 43.59 28.11
C HIS A 554 6.68 42.84 26.82
N SER A 555 6.77 41.51 26.90
CA SER A 555 7.05 40.62 25.78
C SER A 555 6.11 40.94 24.64
N LYS A 556 6.56 41.78 23.71
CA LYS A 556 5.84 42.05 22.47
C LYS A 556 5.66 40.72 21.79
N LYS A 557 4.42 40.25 21.70
CA LYS A 557 4.09 39.14 20.83
C LYS A 557 3.56 39.73 19.54
N CYS A 558 4.26 39.46 18.46
CA CYS A 558 3.81 39.79 17.12
C CYS A 558 3.13 38.57 16.53
N VAL A 559 1.98 38.78 15.90
CA VAL A 559 1.42 37.81 14.95
C VAL A 559 1.98 38.15 13.58
N SER A 560 2.85 37.29 13.05
CA SER A 560 3.51 37.45 11.75
C SER A 560 2.69 36.81 10.64
N GLY A 561 2.47 37.51 9.52
CA GLY A 561 1.80 36.94 8.33
C GLY A 561 0.50 37.63 7.91
N TRP A 562 0.29 38.88 8.31
CA TRP A 562 -0.84 39.72 7.88
C TRP A 562 -0.41 40.81 6.86
N GLU A 563 0.86 40.80 6.45
CA GLU A 563 1.52 41.84 5.63
C GLU A 563 0.74 42.23 4.38
N ASN A 564 0.31 41.24 3.59
CA ASN A 564 -0.38 41.49 2.33
C ASN A 564 -1.77 42.10 2.51
N ILE A 565 -2.45 41.82 3.63
CA ILE A 565 -3.82 42.27 3.88
C ILE A 565 -3.83 43.69 4.47
N VAL A 566 -2.90 43.96 5.39
CA VAL A 566 -2.77 45.28 6.02
C VAL A 566 -2.56 46.37 4.98
N GLN A 567 -1.80 46.08 3.92
CA GLN A 567 -1.51 47.02 2.85
C GLN A 567 -2.69 47.28 1.88
N ASN A 568 -3.72 46.42 1.86
CA ASN A 568 -4.84 46.58 0.93
C ASN A 568 -5.82 47.67 1.40
N PRO A 569 -5.94 48.83 0.73
CA PRO A 569 -6.76 49.96 1.20
C PRO A 569 -8.25 49.65 1.28
N SER A 570 -8.75 48.65 0.56
CA SER A 570 -10.14 48.22 0.58
C SER A 570 -10.49 47.38 1.82
N ILE A 571 -9.49 47.01 2.64
CA ILE A 571 -9.70 46.22 3.85
C ILE A 571 -9.63 47.11 5.09
N HIS A 572 -10.66 47.09 5.92
CA HIS A 572 -10.68 47.76 7.22
C HIS A 572 -10.63 46.76 8.36
N PHE A 573 -9.97 47.14 9.45
CA PHE A 573 -9.86 46.28 10.63
C PHE A 573 -10.66 46.88 11.79
N TYR A 574 -11.37 46.03 12.51
CA TYR A 574 -12.07 46.34 13.74
C TYR A 574 -11.56 45.40 14.82
N ILE A 575 -11.34 45.92 16.02
CA ILE A 575 -10.82 45.15 17.13
C ILE A 575 -11.83 45.07 18.25
N GLU A 576 -11.94 43.89 18.86
CA GLU A 576 -12.73 43.68 20.05
C GLU A 576 -12.05 44.31 21.28
N GLU A 577 -12.75 45.22 21.94
CA GLU A 577 -12.38 45.83 23.22
C GLU A 577 -13.33 45.32 24.32
N ASN A 578 -12.75 44.73 25.36
CA ASN A 578 -13.50 44.39 26.57
C ASN A 578 -13.66 45.64 27.45
N VAL A 579 -14.86 46.19 27.51
CA VAL A 579 -15.17 47.42 28.29
C VAL A 579 -15.65 47.13 29.71
N GLY A 580 -15.59 45.85 30.14
CA GLY A 580 -16.01 45.37 31.46
C GLY A 580 -17.46 44.86 31.48
N ASP A 581 -17.81 44.12 32.54
CA ASP A 581 -19.16 43.55 32.78
C ASP A 581 -19.70 42.67 31.63
N GLY A 582 -18.78 42.00 30.92
CA GLY A 582 -19.10 41.14 29.77
C GLY A 582 -19.51 41.90 28.50
N GLN A 583 -19.40 43.23 28.49
CA GLN A 583 -19.70 44.03 27.30
C GLN A 583 -18.49 44.14 26.38
N LYS A 584 -18.75 43.94 25.09
CA LYS A 584 -17.78 43.99 23.99
C LYS A 584 -18.05 45.25 23.15
N LYS A 585 -17.01 46.03 22.88
CA LYS A 585 -17.03 47.19 21.98
C LYS A 585 -16.12 46.91 20.79
N TRP A 586 -16.45 47.47 19.62
CA TRP A 586 -15.62 47.35 18.42
C TRP A 586 -15.03 48.71 18.06
N SER A 587 -13.72 48.78 17.95
CA SER A 587 -12.99 50.00 17.53
C SER A 587 -12.36 49.76 16.17
N LYS A 588 -12.57 50.70 15.24
CA LYS A 588 -11.89 50.67 13.94
C LYS A 588 -10.41 51.01 14.16
N MET A 589 -9.51 50.19 13.62
CA MET A 589 -8.09 50.48 13.64
C MET A 589 -7.72 51.44 12.50
N GLU A 590 -6.93 52.46 12.81
CA GLU A 590 -6.27 53.29 11.82
C GLU A 590 -5.04 52.55 11.28
N LYS A 591 -4.80 52.63 9.97
CA LYS A 591 -3.70 51.95 9.28
C LYS A 591 -2.41 52.74 9.32
#